data_AF-A0A0K8VPE7-F1
#
_entry.id   AF-A0A0K8VPE7-F1
#
_cell.length_a   1.000
_cell.length_b   1.000
_cell.length_c   1.000
_cell.angle_alpha   90.00
_cell.angle_beta   90.00
_cell.angle_gamma   90.00
#
_symmetry.space_group_name_H-M   'P 1'
#
loop_
_entity.id
_entity.type
_entity.pdbx_description
1 polymer ?
#
loop_
_entity_poly.entity_id
_entity_poly.type
_entity_poly.pdbx_seq_one_letter_code
_entity_poly.pdbx_strand_id
1 'polypeptide(L)'
;MLLLSVAVNASFDPDEICGLLSNGTRIKDPRACNAWITCIDGVPYAGTCPDDHFYDRNTYSCVNSTSIKCISSNPCATLTDETGFAADPYTCDGYYYCNNGTAAHGVCQTGYNFNPGTNDCIRGYACAITMSPDSYCNILPDGVFIKDPNNCVGYQLCWNAQVLSRECPDGYYYNALMADCDYSSNVNCTETSTTLPDLVASELCNQTGIFVSDQSSCNGYYYCGTGMVNGKSGIVLQHGICPNGRFFDESNGGECVPRTNIACNYNNCVGLASNKIALVNVVNDGCHGYTICQGGVSIGNGTCPNSGYFDELNQSCTNETISFAACATS
;
A
#
# COMPACT_ATOMS: atom_id res chain seq x y z
N MET A 1 -22.71 -8.92 28.13
CA MET A 1 -22.88 -7.77 27.22
C MET A 1 -21.71 -7.84 26.25
N LEU A 2 -21.89 -8.55 25.13
CA LEU A 2 -20.84 -8.72 24.13
C LEU A 2 -20.68 -7.42 23.35
N LEU A 3 -19.52 -6.80 23.45
CA LEU A 3 -19.09 -5.72 22.57
C LEU A 3 -18.63 -6.36 21.27
N LEU A 4 -19.46 -6.24 20.23
CA LEU A 4 -19.07 -6.54 18.85
C LEU A 4 -18.05 -5.49 18.40
N SER A 5 -16.79 -5.89 18.23
CA SER A 5 -15.75 -5.05 17.62
C SER A 5 -15.93 -5.09 16.10
N VAL A 6 -16.41 -3.97 15.54
CA VAL A 6 -16.43 -3.72 14.09
C VAL A 6 -14.99 -3.52 13.63
N ALA A 7 -14.51 -4.41 12.75
CA ALA A 7 -13.20 -4.28 12.11
C ALA A 7 -13.22 -3.07 11.16
N VAL A 8 -12.36 -2.08 11.42
CA VAL A 8 -12.14 -0.96 10.50
C VAL A 8 -10.96 -1.32 9.60
N ASN A 9 -11.24 -1.61 8.33
CA ASN A 9 -10.27 -1.82 7.25
C ASN A 9 -9.41 -0.56 7.06
N ALA A 10 -8.21 -0.71 6.47
CA ALA A 10 -7.46 0.41 5.91
C ALA A 10 -8.38 1.19 4.96
N SER A 11 -8.84 2.36 5.39
CA SER A 11 -9.77 3.16 4.62
C SER A 11 -8.96 3.97 3.64
N PHE A 12 -9.30 3.86 2.36
CA PHE A 12 -8.96 4.83 1.34
C PHE A 12 -9.24 6.26 1.85
N ASP A 13 -8.24 7.14 1.73
CA ASP A 13 -8.31 8.57 2.06
C ASP A 13 -8.38 9.39 0.77
N PRO A 14 -9.53 10.03 0.47
CA PRO A 14 -9.70 10.82 -0.74
C PRO A 14 -8.92 12.15 -0.72
N ASP A 15 -8.58 12.70 0.45
CA ASP A 15 -7.85 13.96 0.55
C ASP A 15 -6.38 13.78 0.12
N GLU A 16 -5.77 12.66 0.51
CA GLU A 16 -4.40 12.31 0.11
C GLU A 16 -4.28 12.19 -1.41
N ILE A 17 -5.14 11.37 -2.03
CA ILE A 17 -5.07 11.13 -3.48
C ILE A 17 -5.45 12.37 -4.28
N CYS A 18 -6.42 13.18 -3.84
CA CYS A 18 -6.78 14.40 -4.57
C CYS A 18 -5.67 15.46 -4.54
N GLY A 19 -4.82 15.47 -3.51
CA GLY A 19 -3.60 16.29 -3.48
C GLY A 19 -2.52 15.88 -4.50
N LEU A 20 -2.60 14.66 -5.02
CA LEU A 20 -1.64 14.12 -5.99
C LEU A 20 -2.12 14.22 -7.45
N LEU A 21 -3.34 14.66 -7.68
CA LEU A 21 -3.99 14.65 -9.00
C LEU A 21 -4.22 16.05 -9.55
N SER A 22 -4.45 16.12 -10.86
CA SER A 22 -4.81 17.38 -11.52
C SER A 22 -6.23 17.81 -11.24
N ASN A 23 -6.45 19.12 -11.31
CA ASN A 23 -7.75 19.71 -11.06
C ASN A 23 -8.80 19.16 -12.04
N GLY A 24 -9.96 18.77 -11.52
CA GLY A 24 -11.05 18.16 -12.29
C GLY A 24 -10.91 16.65 -12.51
N THR A 25 -9.84 16.02 -12.04
CA THR A 25 -9.68 14.56 -12.16
C THR A 25 -10.80 13.84 -11.43
N ARG A 26 -11.48 12.92 -12.13
CA ARG A 26 -12.54 12.09 -11.55
C ARG A 26 -12.12 10.64 -11.47
N ILE A 27 -12.13 10.11 -10.25
CA ILE A 27 -11.64 8.77 -9.89
C ILE A 27 -12.80 7.86 -9.48
N LYS A 28 -12.58 6.55 -9.59
CA LYS A 28 -13.44 5.54 -8.98
C LYS A 28 -13.23 5.56 -7.47
N ASP A 29 -14.30 5.64 -6.68
CA ASP A 29 -14.18 5.39 -5.24
C ASP A 29 -13.99 3.87 -5.04
N PRO A 30 -12.87 3.40 -4.48
CA PRO A 30 -12.63 1.98 -4.31
C PRO A 30 -13.59 1.34 -3.29
N ARG A 31 -14.31 2.11 -2.46
CA ARG A 31 -15.12 1.54 -1.38
C ARG A 31 -16.48 0.99 -1.83
N ALA A 32 -16.97 1.38 -3.02
CA ALA A 32 -18.29 0.98 -3.51
C ALA A 32 -18.37 1.00 -5.04
N CYS A 33 -18.95 -0.01 -5.69
CA CYS A 33 -18.99 -0.16 -7.16
C CYS A 33 -19.61 1.04 -7.93
N ASN A 34 -20.58 1.73 -7.34
CA ASN A 34 -21.33 2.81 -7.97
C ASN A 34 -20.81 4.22 -7.62
N ALA A 35 -19.75 4.34 -6.80
CA ALA A 35 -19.27 5.63 -6.32
C ALA A 35 -18.06 6.16 -7.09
N TRP A 36 -17.95 7.49 -7.15
CA TRP A 36 -16.87 8.25 -7.77
C TRP A 36 -16.51 9.48 -6.94
N ILE A 37 -15.32 10.02 -7.14
CA ILE A 37 -14.83 11.24 -6.49
C ILE A 37 -14.22 12.14 -7.56
N THR A 38 -14.57 13.43 -7.54
CA THR A 38 -13.92 14.46 -8.37
C THR A 38 -13.01 15.31 -7.50
N CYS A 39 -11.75 15.43 -7.86
CA CYS A 39 -10.77 16.26 -7.18
C CYS A 39 -10.82 17.67 -7.77
N ILE A 40 -11.30 18.65 -7.00
CA ILE A 40 -11.33 20.06 -7.40
C ILE A 40 -10.38 20.83 -6.51
N ASP A 41 -9.32 21.39 -7.09
CA ASP A 41 -8.27 22.12 -6.38
C ASP A 41 -7.71 21.35 -5.16
N GLY A 42 -7.49 20.04 -5.35
CA GLY A 42 -7.00 19.14 -4.30
C GLY A 42 -8.07 18.66 -3.31
N VAL A 43 -9.31 19.15 -3.40
CA VAL A 43 -10.41 18.80 -2.50
C VAL A 43 -11.31 17.73 -3.13
N PRO A 44 -11.66 16.65 -2.41
CA PRO A 44 -12.51 15.60 -2.93
C PRO A 44 -14.01 15.94 -2.87
N TYR A 45 -14.70 15.72 -3.99
CA TYR A 45 -16.17 15.81 -4.10
C TYR A 45 -16.75 14.48 -4.54
N ALA A 46 -17.42 13.78 -3.63
CA ALA A 46 -17.97 12.46 -3.88
C ALA A 46 -19.36 12.51 -4.56
N GLY A 47 -19.67 11.45 -5.30
CA GLY A 47 -21.00 11.19 -5.84
C GLY A 47 -21.23 9.71 -6.14
N THR A 48 -22.46 9.37 -6.48
CA THR A 48 -22.88 8.00 -6.78
C THR A 48 -23.63 7.92 -8.10
N CYS A 49 -23.54 6.76 -8.74
CA CYS A 49 -24.37 6.41 -9.87
C CYS A 49 -25.78 6.01 -9.42
N PRO A 50 -26.79 6.14 -10.31
CA PRO A 50 -28.13 5.60 -10.09
C PRO A 50 -28.10 4.08 -9.84
N ASP A 51 -29.25 3.55 -9.42
CA ASP A 51 -29.43 2.11 -9.23
C ASP A 51 -29.09 1.33 -10.51
N ASP A 52 -28.58 0.11 -10.33
CA ASP A 52 -28.10 -0.79 -11.39
C ASP A 52 -26.98 -0.23 -12.27
N HIS A 53 -26.26 0.81 -11.83
CA HIS A 53 -25.11 1.36 -12.54
C HIS A 53 -23.83 1.34 -11.71
N PHE A 54 -22.73 0.95 -12.35
CA PHE A 54 -21.39 1.08 -11.81
C PHE A 54 -20.68 2.28 -12.45
N TYR A 55 -19.79 2.92 -11.70
CA TYR A 55 -18.96 3.98 -12.26
C TYR A 55 -17.80 3.35 -13.03
N ASP A 56 -17.75 3.60 -14.33
CA ASP A 56 -16.61 3.27 -15.16
C ASP A 56 -15.62 4.45 -15.17
N ARG A 57 -14.43 4.22 -14.62
CA ARG A 57 -13.36 5.23 -14.59
C ARG A 57 -12.84 5.58 -15.98
N ASN A 58 -12.77 4.60 -16.90
CA ASN A 58 -12.15 4.78 -18.21
C ASN A 58 -13.01 5.63 -19.14
N THR A 59 -14.33 5.50 -19.06
CA THR A 59 -15.29 6.31 -19.83
C THR A 59 -15.82 7.51 -19.03
N TYR A 60 -15.36 7.67 -17.79
CA TYR A 60 -15.86 8.66 -16.84
C TYR A 60 -17.39 8.69 -16.83
N SER A 61 -18.05 7.55 -16.66
CA SER A 61 -19.51 7.49 -16.80
C SER A 61 -20.13 6.41 -15.92
N CYS A 62 -21.40 6.62 -15.56
CA CYS A 62 -22.21 5.56 -14.97
C CYS A 62 -22.69 4.64 -16.08
N VAL A 63 -22.28 3.38 -16.05
CA VAL A 63 -22.63 2.35 -17.03
C VAL A 63 -23.42 1.24 -16.34
N ASN A 64 -24.20 0.48 -17.09
CA ASN A 64 -24.99 -0.61 -16.52
C ASN A 64 -24.09 -1.59 -15.76
N SER A 65 -24.50 -2.02 -14.56
CA SER A 65 -23.71 -2.89 -13.67
C SER A 65 -23.30 -4.23 -14.30
N THR A 66 -24.04 -4.70 -15.32
CA THR A 66 -23.72 -5.92 -16.06
C THR A 66 -22.65 -5.73 -17.15
N SER A 67 -22.35 -4.48 -17.52
CA SER A 67 -21.42 -4.16 -18.61
C SER A 67 -19.95 -4.12 -18.19
N ILE A 68 -19.68 -3.93 -16.90
CA ILE A 68 -18.33 -3.91 -16.33
C ILE A 68 -18.28 -4.72 -15.04
N LYS A 69 -17.09 -5.22 -14.69
CA LYS A 69 -16.87 -5.83 -13.38
C LYS A 69 -16.77 -4.74 -12.32
N CYS A 70 -17.37 -4.97 -11.15
CA CYS A 70 -17.11 -4.12 -10.00
C CYS A 70 -15.65 -4.26 -9.55
N ILE A 71 -15.00 -3.13 -9.33
CA ILE A 71 -13.68 -3.03 -8.71
C ILE A 71 -13.91 -2.29 -7.39
N SER A 72 -13.75 -2.99 -6.28
CA SER A 72 -14.08 -2.51 -4.94
C SER A 72 -13.20 -3.18 -3.88
N SER A 73 -12.70 -2.39 -2.93
CA SER A 73 -12.05 -2.86 -1.70
C SER A 73 -13.04 -3.43 -0.70
N ASN A 74 -14.34 -3.19 -0.87
CA ASN A 74 -15.38 -3.95 -0.19
C ASN A 74 -15.66 -5.24 -0.97
N PRO A 75 -15.25 -6.42 -0.47
CA PRO A 75 -15.43 -7.69 -1.16
C PRO A 75 -16.90 -8.10 -1.27
N CYS A 76 -17.76 -7.61 -0.37
CA CYS A 76 -19.19 -7.93 -0.36
C CYS A 76 -20.00 -7.06 -1.33
N ALA A 77 -19.39 -6.06 -1.99
CA ALA A 77 -20.09 -5.07 -2.80
C ALA A 77 -20.82 -5.64 -4.04
N THR A 78 -20.49 -6.88 -4.43
CA THR A 78 -21.10 -7.56 -5.59
C THR A 78 -22.13 -8.62 -5.22
N LEU A 79 -22.38 -8.87 -3.94
CA LEU A 79 -23.35 -9.86 -3.51
C LEU A 79 -24.76 -9.29 -3.67
N THR A 80 -25.63 -10.05 -4.34
CA THR A 80 -27.06 -9.73 -4.48
C THR A 80 -27.85 -10.04 -3.23
N ASP A 81 -27.39 -11.05 -2.46
CA ASP A 81 -27.99 -11.47 -1.20
C ASP A 81 -27.18 -10.90 -0.02
N GLU A 82 -27.85 -10.71 1.12
CA GLU A 82 -27.21 -10.19 2.33
C GLU A 82 -26.19 -11.18 2.95
N THR A 83 -26.17 -12.43 2.47
CA THR A 83 -25.25 -13.49 2.89
C THR A 83 -24.64 -14.22 1.71
N GLY A 84 -23.32 -14.44 1.72
CA GLY A 84 -22.65 -15.18 0.65
C GLY A 84 -21.14 -15.19 0.80
N PHE A 85 -20.46 -15.83 -0.16
CA PHE A 85 -19.01 -15.78 -0.25
C PHE A 85 -18.55 -14.87 -1.38
N ALA A 86 -17.50 -14.10 -1.14
CA ALA A 86 -16.84 -13.26 -2.12
C ALA A 86 -15.37 -13.64 -2.24
N ALA A 87 -14.81 -13.53 -3.44
CA ALA A 87 -13.37 -13.68 -3.63
C ALA A 87 -12.62 -12.51 -3.00
N ASP A 88 -11.42 -12.76 -2.49
CA ASP A 88 -10.52 -11.68 -2.11
C ASP A 88 -10.05 -10.95 -3.38
N PRO A 89 -10.22 -9.62 -3.48
CA PRO A 89 -9.80 -8.88 -4.67
C PRO A 89 -8.27 -8.80 -4.84
N TYR A 90 -7.50 -9.13 -3.80
CA TYR A 90 -6.05 -8.98 -3.75
C TYR A 90 -5.28 -10.30 -3.79
N THR A 91 -5.89 -11.42 -3.39
CA THR A 91 -5.24 -12.74 -3.39
C THR A 91 -6.13 -13.82 -3.99
N CYS A 92 -5.52 -14.87 -4.52
CA CYS A 92 -6.25 -15.96 -5.18
C CYS A 92 -6.74 -17.04 -4.23
N ASP A 93 -6.07 -17.21 -3.10
CA ASP A 93 -6.39 -18.14 -2.04
C ASP A 93 -7.29 -17.52 -0.97
N GLY A 94 -7.43 -16.20 -0.93
CA GLY A 94 -8.30 -15.49 0.00
C GLY A 94 -9.77 -15.49 -0.43
N TYR A 95 -10.66 -15.46 0.56
CA TYR A 95 -12.09 -15.25 0.38
C TYR A 95 -12.71 -14.57 1.59
N TYR A 96 -13.93 -14.07 1.43
CA TYR A 96 -14.71 -13.48 2.50
C TYR A 96 -16.06 -14.18 2.60
N TYR A 97 -16.47 -14.52 3.83
CA TYR A 97 -17.86 -14.80 4.14
C TYR A 97 -18.55 -13.50 4.55
N CYS A 98 -19.50 -13.06 3.75
CA CYS A 98 -20.30 -11.88 3.97
C CYS A 98 -21.63 -12.27 4.63
N ASN A 99 -22.01 -11.53 5.66
CA ASN A 99 -23.28 -11.67 6.36
C ASN A 99 -23.74 -10.32 6.90
N ASN A 100 -24.82 -9.77 6.37
CA ASN A 100 -25.44 -8.52 6.83
C ASN A 100 -24.44 -7.37 7.01
N GLY A 101 -23.58 -7.15 6.01
CA GLY A 101 -22.57 -6.09 6.03
C GLY A 101 -21.31 -6.39 6.84
N THR A 102 -21.23 -7.54 7.50
CA THR A 102 -19.98 -8.03 8.12
C THR A 102 -19.28 -9.01 7.18
N ALA A 103 -17.95 -8.88 7.07
CA ALA A 103 -17.11 -9.75 6.27
C ALA A 103 -16.09 -10.45 7.16
N ALA A 104 -16.07 -11.78 7.14
CA ALA A 104 -15.05 -12.60 7.79
C ALA A 104 -14.09 -13.13 6.72
N HIS A 105 -12.80 -12.85 6.86
CA HIS A 105 -11.77 -13.32 5.93
C HIS A 105 -11.42 -14.79 6.19
N GLY A 106 -11.20 -15.54 5.12
CA GLY A 106 -10.72 -16.91 5.12
C GLY A 106 -9.67 -17.12 4.03
N VAL A 107 -8.87 -18.17 4.18
CA VAL A 107 -7.79 -18.51 3.24
C VAL A 107 -7.89 -20.00 2.90
N CYS A 108 -7.74 -20.31 1.62
CA CYS A 108 -7.67 -21.67 1.11
C CYS A 108 -6.37 -22.35 1.54
N GLN A 109 -6.38 -23.69 1.59
CA GLN A 109 -5.16 -24.46 1.84
C GLN A 109 -4.15 -24.26 0.72
N THR A 110 -2.86 -24.43 1.02
CA THR A 110 -1.77 -24.32 0.04
C THR A 110 -2.05 -25.13 -1.23
N GLY A 111 -2.01 -24.46 -2.39
CA GLY A 111 -2.26 -25.06 -3.70
C GLY A 111 -3.72 -25.04 -4.16
N TYR A 112 -4.61 -24.43 -3.39
CA TYR A 112 -6.02 -24.20 -3.74
C TYR A 112 -6.30 -22.71 -3.87
N ASN A 113 -7.10 -22.36 -4.87
CA ASN A 113 -7.60 -20.99 -5.06
C ASN A 113 -9.11 -20.97 -4.86
N PHE A 114 -9.64 -19.87 -4.35
CA PHE A 114 -11.06 -19.72 -4.14
C PHE A 114 -11.79 -19.50 -5.48
N ASN A 115 -12.83 -20.28 -5.73
CA ASN A 115 -13.71 -20.11 -6.87
C ASN A 115 -15.05 -19.49 -6.42
N PRO A 116 -15.32 -18.20 -6.73
CA PRO A 116 -16.57 -17.53 -6.34
C PRO A 116 -17.80 -18.06 -7.07
N GLY A 117 -17.64 -18.80 -8.17
CA GLY A 117 -18.77 -19.43 -8.87
C GLY A 117 -19.28 -20.70 -8.18
N THR A 118 -18.42 -21.39 -7.42
CA THR A 118 -18.78 -22.61 -6.67
C THR A 118 -18.78 -22.40 -5.16
N ASN A 119 -18.30 -21.24 -4.67
CA ASN A 119 -18.06 -20.95 -3.26
C ASN A 119 -17.16 -21.99 -2.58
N ASP A 120 -16.11 -22.44 -3.27
CA ASP A 120 -15.22 -23.50 -2.76
C ASP A 120 -13.75 -23.27 -3.15
N CYS A 121 -12.84 -23.84 -2.37
CA CYS A 121 -11.41 -23.86 -2.65
C CYS A 121 -11.10 -25.00 -3.62
N ILE A 122 -10.66 -24.66 -4.84
CA ILE A 122 -10.39 -25.63 -5.90
C ILE A 122 -8.91 -25.65 -6.25
N ARG A 123 -8.34 -26.85 -6.27
CA ARG A 123 -6.94 -27.06 -6.64
C ARG A 123 -6.70 -26.64 -8.09
N GLY A 124 -5.75 -25.73 -8.31
CA GLY A 124 -5.39 -25.28 -9.66
C GLY A 124 -6.48 -24.48 -10.36
N TYR A 125 -7.47 -23.94 -9.64
CA TYR A 125 -8.41 -23.00 -10.22
C TYR A 125 -7.68 -21.74 -10.68
N ALA A 126 -7.86 -21.39 -11.96
CA ALA A 126 -7.29 -20.18 -12.53
C ALA A 126 -8.08 -18.97 -12.01
N CYS A 127 -7.47 -18.24 -11.08
CA CYS A 127 -7.96 -16.97 -10.58
C CYS A 127 -7.44 -15.80 -11.42
N ALA A 128 -8.12 -14.66 -11.35
CA ALA A 128 -7.61 -13.38 -11.83
C ALA A 128 -7.71 -12.36 -10.69
N ILE A 129 -6.57 -11.89 -10.19
CA ILE A 129 -6.52 -10.79 -9.22
C ILE A 129 -7.07 -9.55 -9.91
N THR A 130 -8.08 -8.92 -9.31
CA THR A 130 -8.80 -7.79 -9.90
C THR A 130 -8.31 -6.44 -9.40
N MET A 131 -7.58 -6.43 -8.27
CA MET A 131 -6.97 -5.22 -7.70
C MET A 131 -5.53 -5.50 -7.27
N SER A 132 -4.62 -4.60 -7.66
CA SER A 132 -3.29 -4.55 -7.05
C SER A 132 -3.36 -3.61 -5.84
N PRO A 133 -3.13 -4.07 -4.59
CA PRO A 133 -3.36 -3.27 -3.38
C PRO A 133 -2.75 -1.87 -3.41
N ASP A 134 -1.56 -1.76 -4.02
CA ASP A 134 -0.74 -0.55 -4.03
C ASP A 134 -0.85 0.25 -5.34
N SER A 135 -1.71 -0.18 -6.28
CA SER A 135 -1.83 0.46 -7.60
C SER A 135 -2.98 1.46 -7.65
N TYR A 136 -2.63 2.73 -7.88
CA TYR A 136 -3.60 3.77 -8.22
C TYR A 136 -4.39 3.46 -9.50
N CYS A 137 -3.89 2.57 -10.38
CA CYS A 137 -4.58 2.18 -11.61
C CYS A 137 -5.84 1.36 -11.37
N ASN A 138 -6.09 0.90 -10.14
CA ASN A 138 -7.41 0.35 -9.78
C ASN A 138 -8.50 1.41 -9.85
N ILE A 139 -8.17 2.66 -9.55
CA ILE A 139 -9.14 3.74 -9.35
C ILE A 139 -9.02 4.87 -10.38
N LEU A 140 -7.86 4.99 -11.02
CA LEU A 140 -7.58 5.97 -12.05
C LEU A 140 -7.74 5.41 -13.47
N PRO A 141 -8.27 6.22 -14.40
CA PRO A 141 -8.25 5.89 -15.81
C PRO A 141 -6.84 6.01 -16.39
N ASP A 142 -6.66 5.35 -17.54
CA ASP A 142 -5.43 5.44 -18.30
C ASP A 142 -5.15 6.90 -18.74
N GLY A 143 -3.87 7.29 -18.67
CA GLY A 143 -3.40 8.62 -19.06
C GLY A 143 -3.52 9.71 -17.99
N VAL A 144 -4.06 9.40 -16.80
CA VAL A 144 -4.01 10.34 -15.66
C VAL A 144 -2.63 10.30 -15.02
N PHE A 145 -2.05 11.48 -14.83
CA PHE A 145 -0.79 11.66 -14.14
C PHE A 145 -0.99 11.86 -12.63
N ILE A 146 -0.09 11.30 -11.84
CA ILE A 146 -0.14 11.23 -10.38
C ILE A 146 1.20 11.75 -9.88
N LYS A 147 1.20 12.73 -8.98
CA LYS A 147 2.44 13.16 -8.34
C LYS A 147 3.00 12.03 -7.48
N ASP A 148 4.32 11.84 -7.53
CA ASP A 148 4.99 10.93 -6.61
C ASP A 148 4.91 11.51 -5.18
N PRO A 149 4.31 10.80 -4.21
CA PRO A 149 4.23 11.30 -2.84
C PRO A 149 5.61 11.37 -2.14
N ASN A 150 6.63 10.69 -2.66
CA ASN A 150 7.93 10.55 -2.01
C ASN A 150 8.98 11.54 -2.52
N ASN A 151 8.76 12.22 -3.65
CA ASN A 151 9.72 13.19 -4.19
C ASN A 151 9.07 14.28 -5.05
N CYS A 152 9.78 15.37 -5.30
CA CYS A 152 9.22 16.55 -5.95
C CYS A 152 9.29 16.53 -7.49
N VAL A 153 10.13 15.67 -8.07
CA VAL A 153 10.40 15.63 -9.52
C VAL A 153 9.60 14.53 -10.21
N GLY A 154 9.19 13.52 -9.47
CA GLY A 154 8.58 12.29 -9.94
C GLY A 154 7.08 12.42 -10.13
N TYR A 155 6.60 11.73 -11.15
CA TYR A 155 5.18 11.50 -11.40
C TYR A 155 4.97 10.14 -12.05
N GLN A 156 3.76 9.63 -11.93
CA GLN A 156 3.36 8.32 -12.42
C GLN A 156 2.16 8.48 -13.35
N LEU A 157 1.98 7.53 -14.27
CA LEU A 157 0.70 7.40 -14.99
C LEU A 157 0.28 5.95 -15.11
N CYS A 158 -1.03 5.76 -15.28
CA CYS A 158 -1.59 4.47 -15.61
C CYS A 158 -1.65 4.26 -17.13
N TRP A 159 -1.18 3.10 -17.58
CA TRP A 159 -1.33 2.67 -18.97
C TRP A 159 -1.53 1.16 -19.02
N ASN A 160 -2.66 0.70 -19.55
CA ASN A 160 -3.05 -0.72 -19.56
C ASN A 160 -2.96 -1.36 -18.16
N ALA A 161 -3.47 -0.66 -17.14
CA ALA A 161 -3.42 -1.08 -15.73
C ALA A 161 -1.99 -1.27 -15.14
N GLN A 162 -0.95 -0.77 -15.82
CA GLN A 162 0.41 -0.71 -15.29
C GLN A 162 0.76 0.72 -14.90
N VAL A 163 1.47 0.86 -13.78
CA VAL A 163 2.03 2.14 -13.33
C VAL A 163 3.33 2.38 -14.09
N LEU A 164 3.46 3.56 -14.69
CA LEU A 164 4.68 4.02 -15.36
C LEU A 164 5.21 5.25 -14.65
N SER A 165 6.41 5.17 -14.07
CA SER A 165 7.07 6.30 -13.42
C SER A 165 7.87 7.15 -14.40
N ARG A 166 7.86 8.46 -14.21
CA ARG A 166 8.57 9.47 -14.99
C ARG A 166 9.05 10.59 -14.05
N GLU A 167 9.94 11.42 -14.56
CA GLU A 167 10.50 12.55 -13.83
C GLU A 167 10.46 13.81 -14.69
N CYS A 168 10.31 14.95 -14.03
CA CYS A 168 10.45 16.25 -14.64
C CYS A 168 11.89 16.52 -15.09
N PRO A 169 12.10 17.36 -16.12
CA PRO A 169 13.42 17.82 -16.48
C PRO A 169 14.15 18.52 -15.32
N ASP A 170 15.48 18.52 -15.37
CA ASP A 170 16.32 19.15 -14.35
C ASP A 170 15.88 20.58 -14.01
N GLY A 171 15.69 20.85 -12.72
CA GLY A 171 15.28 22.15 -12.19
C GLY A 171 13.77 22.40 -12.16
N TYR A 172 12.95 21.44 -12.58
CA TYR A 172 11.49 21.51 -12.52
C TYR A 172 10.91 20.50 -11.53
N TYR A 173 9.83 20.89 -10.86
CA TYR A 173 9.05 20.03 -9.97
C TYR A 173 7.72 19.70 -10.61
N TYR A 174 7.19 18.51 -10.30
CA TYR A 174 5.91 18.11 -10.83
C TYR A 174 4.77 18.82 -10.08
N ASN A 175 3.99 19.61 -10.82
CA ASN A 175 2.81 20.29 -10.34
C ASN A 175 1.58 19.41 -10.58
N ALA A 176 1.12 18.74 -9.52
CA ALA A 176 -0.04 17.84 -9.56
C ALA A 176 -1.27 18.53 -10.16
N LEU A 177 -1.61 19.72 -9.67
CA LEU A 177 -2.83 20.46 -10.06
C LEU A 177 -2.85 20.80 -11.55
N MET A 178 -1.68 21.09 -12.12
CA MET A 178 -1.52 21.42 -13.55
C MET A 178 -1.25 20.21 -14.45
N ALA A 179 -0.96 19.04 -13.86
CA ALA A 179 -0.47 17.85 -14.56
C ALA A 179 0.76 18.14 -15.46
N ASP A 180 1.68 18.97 -14.99
CA ASP A 180 2.85 19.38 -15.76
C ASP A 180 4.05 19.70 -14.85
N CYS A 181 5.23 19.76 -15.44
CA CYS A 181 6.44 20.20 -14.79
C CYS A 181 6.48 21.73 -14.71
N ASP A 182 6.67 22.25 -13.51
CA ASP A 182 6.66 23.68 -13.22
C ASP A 182 7.92 24.07 -12.45
N TYR A 183 8.19 25.37 -12.34
CA TYR A 183 9.29 25.87 -11.53
C TYR A 183 9.08 25.46 -10.07
N SER A 184 10.17 25.06 -9.41
CA SER A 184 10.14 24.66 -8.00
C SER A 184 9.52 25.70 -7.06
N SER A 185 9.62 27.00 -7.40
CA SER A 185 8.98 28.10 -6.65
C SER A 185 7.45 28.10 -6.72
N ASN A 186 6.86 27.44 -7.72
CA ASN A 186 5.42 27.38 -7.96
C ASN A 186 4.78 26.11 -7.37
N VAL A 187 5.59 25.13 -6.97
CA VAL A 187 5.12 23.86 -6.42
C VAL A 187 5.38 23.85 -4.92
N ASN A 188 4.31 23.72 -4.13
CA ASN A 188 4.45 23.50 -2.70
C ASN A 188 4.90 22.05 -2.48
N CYS A 189 6.21 21.86 -2.46
CA CYS A 189 6.84 20.58 -2.19
C CYS A 189 7.69 20.71 -0.93
N THR A 190 7.20 20.16 0.17
CA THR A 190 8.07 19.80 1.28
C THR A 190 8.76 18.53 0.84
N GLU A 191 9.99 18.67 0.34
CA GLU A 191 10.91 17.53 0.30
C GLU A 191 10.88 16.95 1.73
N THR A 192 10.26 15.79 1.92
CA THR A 192 10.69 14.93 3.00
C THR A 192 12.06 14.46 2.54
N SER A 193 13.08 15.30 2.73
CA SER A 193 14.44 15.05 2.29
C SER A 193 14.91 13.74 2.92
N THR A 194 14.68 12.65 2.20
CA THR A 194 15.55 11.50 2.19
C THR A 194 16.68 11.73 1.19
N THR A 195 16.98 13.00 0.83
CA THR A 195 18.24 13.37 0.20
C THR A 195 19.35 13.05 1.20
N LEU A 196 19.80 11.79 1.18
CA LEU A 196 21.15 11.45 1.54
C LEU A 196 22.05 12.40 0.74
N PRO A 197 22.96 13.15 1.38
CA PRO A 197 23.88 14.04 0.68
C PRO A 197 24.55 13.32 -0.50
N ASP A 198 24.86 14.01 -1.61
CA ASP A 198 25.57 13.43 -2.78
C ASP A 198 26.83 12.63 -2.40
N LEU A 199 27.46 12.99 -1.27
CA LEU A 199 28.60 12.25 -0.70
C LEU A 199 28.20 10.84 -0.22
N VAL A 200 27.03 10.71 0.38
CA VAL A 200 26.46 9.47 0.89
C VAL A 200 25.93 8.60 -0.26
N ALA A 201 25.35 9.20 -1.30
CA ALA A 201 24.97 8.51 -2.53
C ALA A 201 26.14 7.74 -3.19
N SER A 202 27.32 8.36 -3.22
CA SER A 202 28.54 7.75 -3.78
C SER A 202 29.15 6.65 -2.88
N GLU A 203 28.90 6.71 -1.57
CA GLU A 203 29.34 5.68 -0.62
C GLU A 203 28.43 4.44 -0.65
N LEU A 204 27.11 4.63 -0.80
CA LEU A 204 26.16 3.52 -0.87
C LEU A 204 26.13 2.84 -2.26
N CYS A 205 26.36 3.60 -3.33
CA CYS A 205 26.31 3.09 -4.71
C CYS A 205 27.65 3.18 -5.43
N ASN A 206 28.51 2.17 -5.24
CA ASN A 206 29.77 2.05 -5.98
C ASN A 206 29.64 1.32 -7.33
N GLN A 207 28.54 0.57 -7.55
CA GLN A 207 28.20 -0.10 -8.80
C GLN A 207 26.68 -0.24 -8.93
N THR A 208 26.19 -0.43 -10.16
CA THR A 208 24.79 -0.73 -10.42
C THR A 208 24.42 -2.13 -9.94
N GLY A 209 23.15 -2.38 -9.63
CA GLY A 209 22.68 -3.69 -9.21
C GLY A 209 22.71 -3.92 -7.69
N ILE A 210 23.18 -2.94 -6.92
CA ILE A 210 23.18 -2.99 -5.45
C ILE A 210 21.84 -2.50 -4.92
N PHE A 211 21.35 -3.18 -3.89
CA PHE A 211 20.25 -2.73 -3.06
C PHE A 211 20.77 -2.45 -1.65
N VAL A 212 20.33 -1.34 -1.05
CA VAL A 212 20.74 -0.91 0.29
C VAL A 212 19.52 -0.41 1.07
N SER A 213 19.52 -0.54 2.40
CA SER A 213 18.46 0.04 3.22
C SER A 213 18.44 1.58 3.09
N ASP A 214 17.25 2.17 3.16
CA ASP A 214 17.12 3.65 3.20
C ASP A 214 17.43 4.26 4.58
N GLN A 215 17.66 3.40 5.58
CA GLN A 215 17.99 3.75 6.97
C GLN A 215 16.96 4.66 7.66
N SER A 216 15.75 4.76 7.13
CA SER A 216 14.67 5.60 7.62
C SER A 216 13.45 4.76 7.99
N SER A 217 13.04 3.87 7.10
CA SER A 217 11.93 2.95 7.34
C SER A 217 12.34 1.50 7.09
N CYS A 218 11.67 0.59 7.79
CA CYS A 218 12.00 -0.83 7.67
C CYS A 218 11.60 -1.43 6.32
N ASN A 219 10.70 -0.78 5.58
CA ASN A 219 10.28 -1.20 4.24
C ASN A 219 10.97 -0.41 3.13
N GLY A 220 11.76 0.62 3.42
CA GLY A 220 12.37 1.46 2.42
C GLY A 220 13.79 1.00 2.05
N TYR A 221 14.12 1.12 0.77
CA TYR A 221 15.44 0.76 0.23
C TYR A 221 15.81 1.63 -0.96
N TYR A 222 17.09 1.63 -1.33
CA TYR A 222 17.56 2.17 -2.60
C TYR A 222 18.10 1.07 -3.48
N TYR A 223 17.86 1.21 -4.79
CA TYR A 223 18.51 0.42 -5.83
C TYR A 223 19.43 1.32 -6.66
N CYS A 224 20.69 0.89 -6.81
CA CYS A 224 21.68 1.58 -7.63
C CYS A 224 21.46 1.21 -9.11
N GLY A 225 20.88 2.12 -9.89
CA GLY A 225 20.58 1.95 -11.31
C GLY A 225 21.43 2.84 -12.21
N THR A 226 21.35 2.62 -13.52
CA THR A 226 21.87 3.60 -14.49
C THR A 226 20.84 4.71 -14.72
N GLY A 227 21.27 5.96 -14.56
CA GLY A 227 20.44 7.14 -14.81
C GLY A 227 21.26 8.29 -15.38
N MET A 228 20.63 9.46 -15.53
CA MET A 228 21.32 10.69 -15.92
C MET A 228 21.71 11.47 -14.67
N VAL A 229 22.99 11.81 -14.55
CA VAL A 229 23.53 12.71 -13.51
C VAL A 229 24.27 13.84 -14.22
N ASN A 230 23.80 15.07 -14.08
CA ASN A 230 24.37 16.25 -14.76
C ASN A 230 24.51 16.08 -16.29
N GLY A 231 23.47 15.53 -16.93
CA GLY A 231 23.44 15.30 -18.39
C GLY A 231 24.41 14.22 -18.91
N LYS A 232 24.97 13.39 -18.01
CA LYS A 232 25.79 12.22 -18.36
C LYS A 232 25.19 10.96 -17.74
N SER A 233 25.39 9.82 -18.40
CA SER A 233 25.05 8.53 -17.79
C SER A 233 25.90 8.32 -16.53
N GLY A 234 25.24 8.14 -15.39
CA GLY A 234 25.84 7.92 -14.08
C GLY A 234 25.04 6.88 -13.28
N ILE A 235 25.53 6.56 -12.08
CA ILE A 235 24.79 5.72 -11.15
C ILE A 235 23.84 6.64 -10.36
N VAL A 236 22.56 6.28 -10.32
CA VAL A 236 21.53 6.98 -9.55
C VAL A 236 20.95 6.06 -8.49
N LEU A 237 20.57 6.62 -7.35
CA LEU A 237 19.77 5.90 -6.36
C LEU A 237 18.29 6.04 -6.72
N GLN A 238 17.62 4.91 -6.88
CA GLN A 238 16.18 4.86 -7.01
C GLN A 238 15.60 4.34 -5.70
N HIS A 239 14.76 5.14 -5.05
CA HIS A 239 14.08 4.71 -3.83
C HIS A 239 12.98 3.71 -4.18
N GLY A 240 12.92 2.63 -3.42
CA GLY A 240 11.93 1.58 -3.50
C GLY A 240 11.33 1.31 -2.14
N ILE A 241 10.11 0.82 -2.13
CA ILE A 241 9.37 0.48 -0.91
C ILE A 241 8.89 -0.96 -1.02
N CYS A 242 9.17 -1.77 -0.01
CA CYS A 242 8.69 -3.12 0.11
C CYS A 242 7.16 -3.13 0.31
N PRO A 243 6.45 -4.13 -0.24
CA PRO A 243 5.00 -4.26 -0.08
C PRO A 243 4.56 -4.30 1.39
N ASN A 244 3.28 -4.00 1.63
CA ASN A 244 2.71 -4.02 2.97
C ASN A 244 3.01 -5.31 3.75
N GLY A 245 3.42 -5.16 5.01
CA GLY A 245 3.80 -6.27 5.88
C GLY A 245 5.21 -6.84 5.65
N ARG A 246 5.99 -6.26 4.73
CA ARG A 246 7.35 -6.71 4.42
C ARG A 246 8.39 -5.64 4.72
N PHE A 247 9.55 -6.08 5.21
CA PHE A 247 10.72 -5.26 5.47
C PHE A 247 11.84 -5.62 4.51
N PHE A 248 12.67 -4.63 4.20
CA PHE A 248 13.82 -4.81 3.34
C PHE A 248 14.96 -5.46 4.12
N ASP A 249 15.42 -6.60 3.65
CA ASP A 249 16.65 -7.27 4.08
C ASP A 249 17.74 -7.01 3.03
N GLU A 250 18.81 -6.32 3.42
CA GLU A 250 19.95 -6.02 2.56
C GLU A 250 20.81 -7.27 2.24
N SER A 251 20.59 -8.37 2.96
CA SER A 251 21.34 -9.61 2.79
C SER A 251 21.18 -10.18 1.37
N ASN A 252 22.25 -10.79 0.85
CA ASN A 252 22.26 -11.53 -0.42
C ASN A 252 21.73 -10.75 -1.65
N GLY A 253 21.86 -9.42 -1.66
CA GLY A 253 21.46 -8.59 -2.81
C GLY A 253 20.06 -7.99 -2.71
N GLY A 254 19.45 -7.99 -1.52
CA GLY A 254 18.20 -7.29 -1.27
C GLY A 254 16.96 -8.17 -1.47
N GLU A 255 16.16 -8.32 -0.42
CA GLU A 255 14.85 -8.99 -0.50
C GLU A 255 13.82 -8.33 0.44
N CYS A 256 12.56 -8.27 0.00
CA CYS A 256 11.45 -7.88 0.86
C CYS A 256 10.91 -9.11 1.60
N VAL A 257 11.34 -9.30 2.84
CA VAL A 257 10.95 -10.44 3.70
C VAL A 257 9.79 -10.07 4.63
N PRO A 258 9.01 -11.02 5.15
CA PRO A 258 8.01 -10.74 6.18
C PRO A 258 8.64 -9.98 7.35
N ARG A 259 7.95 -8.96 7.87
CA ARG A 259 8.49 -8.11 8.94
C ARG A 259 8.86 -8.85 10.24
N THR A 260 8.27 -10.02 10.50
CA THR A 260 8.64 -10.91 11.61
C THR A 260 9.96 -11.67 11.38
N ASN A 261 10.47 -11.68 10.16
CA ASN A 261 11.65 -12.47 9.77
C ASN A 261 12.94 -11.66 9.75
N ILE A 262 12.90 -10.37 10.07
CA ILE A 262 14.09 -9.53 10.14
C ILE A 262 13.98 -8.50 11.27
N ALA A 263 15.06 -8.36 12.04
CA ALA A 263 15.16 -7.28 13.02
C ALA A 263 15.39 -5.96 12.30
N CYS A 264 14.62 -4.94 12.65
CA CYS A 264 14.76 -3.61 12.06
C CYS A 264 14.81 -2.53 13.13
N ASN A 265 15.90 -1.74 13.10
CA ASN A 265 16.15 -0.65 14.05
C ASN A 265 15.63 0.72 13.57
N TYR A 266 14.95 0.76 12.42
CA TYR A 266 14.38 1.97 11.83
C TYR A 266 12.88 2.08 12.17
N ASN A 267 12.08 2.81 11.37
CA ASN A 267 10.63 2.86 11.60
C ASN A 267 9.97 1.50 11.31
N ASN A 268 9.79 0.69 12.36
CA ASN A 268 9.10 -0.59 12.30
C ASN A 268 7.56 -0.45 12.32
N CYS A 269 7.02 0.74 12.55
CA CYS A 269 5.59 1.02 12.42
C CYS A 269 5.17 1.36 10.97
N VAL A 270 6.12 1.45 10.04
CA VAL A 270 5.86 1.82 8.66
C VAL A 270 4.86 0.86 7.98
N GLY A 271 3.91 1.43 7.23
CA GLY A 271 2.85 0.66 6.56
C GLY A 271 1.78 0.11 7.48
N LEU A 272 1.81 0.43 8.78
CA LEU A 272 0.81 -0.03 9.75
C LEU A 272 -0.05 1.12 10.28
N ALA A 273 -1.16 0.71 10.92
CA ALA A 273 -1.81 1.52 11.94
C ALA A 273 -2.38 2.87 11.45
N SER A 274 -2.68 3.04 10.15
CA SER A 274 -3.16 4.30 9.57
C SER A 274 -4.39 4.89 10.30
N ASN A 275 -5.26 4.03 10.85
CA ASN A 275 -6.47 4.44 11.60
C ASN A 275 -6.74 3.61 12.86
N LYS A 276 -5.81 2.74 13.27
CA LYS A 276 -5.94 1.85 14.44
C LYS A 276 -4.62 1.72 15.16
N ILE A 277 -4.64 1.29 16.42
CA ILE A 277 -3.42 0.88 17.10
C ILE A 277 -3.01 -0.49 16.57
N ALA A 278 -1.76 -0.62 16.15
CA ALA A 278 -1.13 -1.92 15.89
C ALA A 278 0.06 -2.09 16.83
N LEU A 279 0.34 -3.32 17.22
CA LEU A 279 1.45 -3.66 18.10
C LEU A 279 2.49 -4.44 17.30
N VAL A 280 3.76 -4.16 17.50
CA VAL A 280 4.84 -4.77 16.72
C VAL A 280 5.97 -5.19 17.64
N ASN A 281 6.71 -6.25 17.31
CA ASN A 281 7.80 -6.71 18.15
C ASN A 281 8.87 -5.62 18.35
N VAL A 282 9.41 -5.56 19.57
CA VAL A 282 10.60 -4.75 19.87
C VAL A 282 11.84 -5.56 19.45
N VAL A 283 12.80 -4.90 18.84
CA VAL A 283 14.07 -5.52 18.45
C VAL A 283 14.93 -5.86 19.68
N ASN A 284 15.68 -6.96 19.61
CA ASN A 284 16.67 -7.37 20.61
C ASN A 284 16.16 -7.56 22.05
N ASP A 285 14.90 -7.92 22.23
CA ASP A 285 14.31 -8.13 23.57
C ASP A 285 13.85 -9.56 23.83
N GLY A 286 14.13 -10.49 22.91
CA GLY A 286 13.68 -11.88 23.01
C GLY A 286 12.18 -12.04 22.81
N CYS A 287 11.54 -11.10 22.12
CA CYS A 287 10.11 -11.05 21.84
C CYS A 287 9.26 -10.81 23.10
N HIS A 288 9.79 -10.16 24.13
CA HIS A 288 9.07 -9.93 25.38
C HIS A 288 8.23 -8.65 25.40
N GLY A 289 8.46 -7.74 24.45
CA GLY A 289 7.82 -6.44 24.37
C GLY A 289 7.31 -6.12 22.98
N TYR A 290 6.56 -5.02 22.95
CA TYR A 290 5.92 -4.52 21.75
C TYR A 290 5.99 -3.00 21.67
N THR A 291 6.16 -2.49 20.45
CA THR A 291 5.97 -1.08 20.11
C THR A 291 4.52 -0.84 19.74
N ILE A 292 3.95 0.25 20.22
CA ILE A 292 2.59 0.70 19.94
C ILE A 292 2.67 1.66 18.75
N CYS A 293 2.02 1.32 17.65
CA CYS A 293 2.01 2.09 16.41
C CYS A 293 0.65 2.74 16.18
N GLN A 294 0.65 3.99 15.71
CA GLN A 294 -0.53 4.70 15.20
C GLN A 294 -0.09 5.67 14.10
N GLY A 295 -0.83 5.72 12.99
CA GLY A 295 -0.51 6.57 11.84
C GLY A 295 0.84 6.25 11.18
N GLY A 296 1.27 4.98 11.18
CA GLY A 296 2.57 4.58 10.61
C GLY A 296 3.80 4.93 11.46
N VAL A 297 3.61 5.44 12.67
CA VAL A 297 4.70 5.84 13.58
C VAL A 297 4.54 5.22 14.97
N SER A 298 5.66 5.12 15.69
CA SER A 298 5.67 4.68 17.09
C SER A 298 5.12 5.78 17.99
N ILE A 299 4.16 5.42 18.85
CA ILE A 299 3.56 6.29 19.87
C ILE A 299 3.86 5.83 21.30
N GLY A 300 4.55 4.70 21.46
CA GLY A 300 4.90 4.16 22.76
C GLY A 300 5.40 2.73 22.68
N ASN A 301 5.75 2.16 23.84
CA ASN A 301 6.18 0.76 23.98
C ASN A 301 5.49 0.12 25.19
N GLY A 302 5.42 -1.20 25.19
CA GLY A 302 4.94 -2.02 26.29
C GLY A 302 5.70 -3.33 26.39
N THR A 303 5.53 -4.02 27.52
CA THR A 303 6.08 -5.34 27.77
C THR A 303 4.96 -6.31 28.10
N CYS A 304 5.08 -7.56 27.67
CA CYS A 304 4.11 -8.56 28.03
C CYS A 304 4.15 -8.87 29.54
N PRO A 305 2.97 -9.06 30.16
CA PRO A 305 2.89 -9.37 31.59
C PRO A 305 3.50 -10.74 31.90
N ASN A 306 3.91 -10.95 33.15
CA ASN A 306 4.45 -12.22 33.65
C ASN A 306 5.67 -12.75 32.87
N SER A 307 6.45 -11.86 32.26
CA SER A 307 7.56 -12.23 31.37
C SER A 307 7.14 -13.10 30.18
N GLY A 308 5.89 -12.94 29.72
CA GLY A 308 5.39 -13.58 28.51
C GLY A 308 6.01 -13.00 27.24
N TYR A 309 5.61 -13.54 26.10
CA TYR A 309 6.11 -13.18 24.78
C TYR A 309 5.01 -12.49 23.95
N PHE A 310 5.39 -11.51 23.15
CA PHE A 310 4.50 -10.84 22.21
C PHE A 310 4.47 -11.58 20.88
N ASP A 311 3.30 -12.11 20.54
CA ASP A 311 3.01 -12.67 19.23
C ASP A 311 2.43 -11.57 18.34
N GLU A 312 3.26 -11.06 17.43
CA GLU A 312 2.86 -10.02 16.49
C GLU A 312 1.82 -10.50 15.46
N LEU A 313 1.82 -11.77 15.06
CA LEU A 313 0.83 -12.27 14.10
C LEU A 313 -0.56 -12.33 14.74
N ASN A 314 -0.63 -12.69 16.02
CA ASN A 314 -1.86 -12.73 16.80
C ASN A 314 -2.15 -11.43 17.59
N GLN A 315 -1.30 -10.42 17.47
CA GLN A 315 -1.41 -9.11 18.15
C GLN A 315 -1.67 -9.23 19.66
N SER A 316 -1.04 -10.19 20.34
CA SER A 316 -1.32 -10.49 21.75
C SER A 316 -0.12 -11.06 22.50
N CYS A 317 -0.16 -10.94 23.83
CA CYS A 317 0.83 -11.57 24.70
C CYS A 317 0.42 -13.01 25.00
N THR A 318 1.39 -13.92 24.95
CA THR A 318 1.23 -15.34 25.24
C THR A 318 2.32 -15.82 26.21
N ASN A 319 2.07 -16.95 26.87
CA ASN A 319 3.09 -17.65 27.67
C ASN A 319 3.86 -18.68 26.84
N GLU A 320 3.41 -18.95 25.61
CA GLU A 320 4.15 -19.79 24.66
C GLU A 320 5.36 -19.02 24.13
N THR A 321 6.48 -19.71 23.96
CA THR A 321 7.70 -19.08 23.46
C THR A 321 7.50 -18.62 22.02
N ILE A 322 7.69 -17.33 21.78
CA ILE A 322 7.75 -16.74 20.44
C ILE A 322 9.21 -16.53 20.07
N SER A 323 9.58 -16.90 18.84
CA SER A 323 10.96 -16.83 18.35
C SER A 323 11.03 -16.23 16.95
N PHE A 324 10.49 -15.03 16.78
CA PHE A 324 10.64 -14.28 15.55
C PHE A 324 12.05 -13.72 15.43
N ALA A 325 12.62 -13.74 14.22
CA ALA A 325 13.91 -13.12 13.97
C ALA A 325 13.87 -11.59 14.19
N ALA A 326 12.68 -10.98 14.06
CA ALA A 326 12.46 -9.56 14.33
C ALA A 326 12.80 -9.10 15.75
N CYS A 327 12.73 -9.99 16.74
CA CYS A 327 12.97 -9.69 18.15
C CYS A 327 14.01 -10.59 18.80
N ALA A 328 14.68 -11.43 18.01
CA ALA A 328 15.76 -12.27 18.49
C ALA A 328 16.86 -11.42 19.14
N THR A 329 17.40 -11.90 20.26
CA THR A 329 18.57 -11.28 20.90
C THR A 329 19.82 -11.68 20.13
N SER A 330 20.55 -10.68 19.62
CA SER A 330 21.87 -10.83 19.00
C SER A 330 22.95 -11.33 19.96
#